data_AF-A0A9P5H1P4-F1
#
_entry.id   AF-A0A9P5H1P4-F1
#
_cell.length_a   1.000
_cell.length_b   1.000
_cell.length_c   1.000
_cell.angle_alpha   90.00
_cell.angle_beta   90.00
_cell.angle_gamma   90.00
#
_symmetry.space_group_name_H-M   'P 1'
#
loop_
_entity.id
_entity.type
_entity.pdbx_description
1 polymer ?
#
loop_
_entity_poly.entity_id
_entity_poly.type
_entity_poly.pdbx_seq_one_letter_code
_entity_poly.pdbx_strand_id
1 'polypeptide(L)'
;MAPVATATGWPEWSPLQPSAVPRLLGVGPTLKTPVLAEIGESAPARKFSFDLAFMARLTSVPPPPPSSLSSPPTSISKMASRSFTKTLRGSMARQLAAPAIQQRTFVAAARSAARPGVVARPALASLAQQVRGVKTMDFAGHKEDVYERADWPQEKLLEYFKNDTLALIGYGSQGHGQGLNLRDNGLNVIVGVRKSGKSWNDAIEDGWVPGKNLFEVDEAIGKGTIVMNLLSDAAQSETWPAIKPQLVEGKTLYFSHGFSPVFKDLTKVEVPTNIDVILCAPKGSGRTVRSLFREGRGINSSFAVFQDVTGKAEEKAIALGVAIGSGYLYKTTFEKEVYSDLYGERGCLMGGIHGMFLAQYEVLRERGHSPSEAFNETVEEATQSLYPLIGSNGMDWMYEACSTTARRGAIDWSPRFKDALKPVFNQLYDSVKDGSETQRSLDYNSQKDYREKYEAEMEEIRGLEIWRAGKAVRSLRPENQK
;
A
#
# COMPACT_ATOMS: atom_id res chain seq x y z
N MET A 1 32.99 48.07 7.84
CA MET A 1 34.25 48.02 7.07
C MET A 1 35.16 46.97 7.68
N ALA A 2 35.25 45.81 7.02
CA ALA A 2 36.35 44.84 7.03
C ALA A 2 36.00 43.82 5.91
N PRO A 3 36.92 43.40 5.03
CA PRO A 3 36.55 42.87 3.72
C PRO A 3 36.45 41.33 3.68
N VAL A 4 35.56 40.88 2.79
CA VAL A 4 35.37 39.49 2.35
C VAL A 4 36.53 39.10 1.43
N ALA A 5 37.23 38.03 1.75
CA ALA A 5 38.22 37.41 0.87
C ALA A 5 37.53 36.46 -0.10
N THR A 6 37.62 36.78 -1.39
CA THR A 6 37.25 35.91 -2.51
C THR A 6 38.40 34.94 -2.81
N ALA A 7 38.15 33.65 -2.66
CA ALA A 7 39.05 32.59 -3.15
C ALA A 7 38.50 32.05 -4.48
N THR A 8 39.26 32.32 -5.53
CA THR A 8 39.13 31.84 -6.91
C THR A 8 39.68 30.43 -7.08
N GLY A 9 39.02 29.61 -7.91
CA GLY A 9 39.70 28.64 -8.78
C GLY A 9 39.41 27.16 -8.55
N TRP A 10 38.44 26.61 -9.28
CA TRP A 10 38.40 25.20 -9.73
C TRP A 10 37.79 25.14 -11.15
N PRO A 11 38.19 24.20 -12.01
CA PRO A 11 38.11 24.35 -13.47
C PRO A 11 36.69 24.21 -14.04
N GLU A 12 36.39 25.05 -15.03
CA GLU A 12 35.19 25.00 -15.86
C GLU A 12 35.11 23.66 -16.63
N TRP A 13 33.97 22.98 -16.48
CA TRP A 13 33.60 21.86 -17.35
C TRP A 13 32.82 22.40 -18.56
N SER A 14 33.41 22.28 -19.75
CA SER A 14 32.74 22.58 -21.03
C SER A 14 31.51 21.70 -21.24
N PRO A 15 30.34 22.27 -21.60
CA PRO A 15 29.19 21.48 -22.00
C PRO A 15 29.39 20.88 -23.40
N LEU A 16 29.23 19.56 -23.51
CA LEU A 16 29.16 18.83 -24.77
C LEU A 16 28.01 19.37 -25.64
N GLN A 17 28.32 19.66 -26.91
CA GLN A 17 27.34 20.09 -27.91
C GLN A 17 26.32 18.99 -28.22
N PRO A 18 25.03 19.32 -28.42
CA PRO A 18 24.05 18.37 -28.93
C PRO A 18 24.25 18.16 -30.44
N SER A 19 24.46 16.90 -30.84
CA SER A 19 24.48 16.48 -32.25
C SER A 19 23.11 16.67 -32.91
N ALA A 20 23.14 17.25 -34.11
CA ALA A 20 21.99 17.58 -34.94
C ALA A 20 21.17 16.34 -35.37
N VAL A 21 19.84 16.43 -35.22
CA VAL A 21 18.85 15.56 -35.87
C VAL A 21 18.20 16.38 -36.99
N PRO A 22 18.23 15.95 -38.26
CA PRO A 22 17.54 16.67 -39.32
C PRO A 22 16.02 16.50 -39.22
N ARG A 23 15.30 17.62 -39.15
CA ARG A 23 13.86 17.70 -39.43
C ARG A 23 13.64 17.58 -40.94
N LEU A 24 12.74 16.69 -41.35
CA LEU A 24 12.06 16.77 -42.65
C LEU A 24 10.62 17.20 -42.40
N LEU A 25 10.24 18.30 -43.06
CA LEU A 25 8.92 18.93 -43.06
C LEU A 25 8.16 18.56 -44.34
N GLY A 26 6.84 18.45 -44.20
CA GLY A 26 5.84 18.63 -45.26
C GLY A 26 5.45 17.34 -46.00
N VAL A 27 4.22 17.11 -46.46
CA VAL A 27 3.03 17.95 -46.70
C VAL A 27 1.85 16.96 -46.85
N GLY A 28 0.66 17.22 -46.27
CA GLY A 28 -0.60 16.53 -46.65
C GLY A 28 -1.25 17.24 -47.86
N PRO A 29 -2.53 17.05 -48.22
CA PRO A 29 -3.52 16.02 -47.86
C PRO A 29 -4.20 15.39 -49.11
N THR A 30 -5.09 14.39 -48.96
CA THR A 30 -6.48 14.34 -49.51
C THR A 30 -7.08 12.92 -49.70
N LEU A 31 -8.23 12.72 -49.03
CA LEU A 31 -9.51 12.17 -49.54
C LEU A 31 -9.55 10.90 -50.42
N LYS A 32 -10.15 9.82 -49.87
CA LYS A 32 -11.42 9.15 -50.33
C LYS A 32 -11.44 7.66 -49.96
N THR A 33 -12.40 7.28 -49.11
CA THR A 33 -13.16 6.00 -49.23
C THR A 33 -14.01 6.04 -50.52
N PRO A 34 -14.42 4.92 -51.17
CA PRO A 34 -15.16 3.83 -50.50
C PRO A 34 -15.14 2.40 -51.12
N VAL A 35 -15.88 1.49 -50.45
CA VAL A 35 -16.59 0.27 -50.94
C VAL A 35 -15.86 -1.09 -51.00
N LEU A 36 -16.39 -2.00 -50.15
CA LEU A 36 -16.71 -3.45 -50.28
C LEU A 36 -16.05 -4.30 -51.38
N ALA A 37 -15.51 -5.46 -50.98
CA ALA A 37 -15.98 -6.79 -51.42
C ALA A 37 -15.22 -7.92 -50.68
N GLU A 38 -15.90 -9.05 -50.59
CA GLU A 38 -15.63 -10.26 -49.80
C GLU A 38 -14.48 -11.17 -50.34
N ILE A 39 -14.31 -12.28 -49.61
CA ILE A 39 -13.85 -13.63 -50.02
C ILE A 39 -12.33 -13.89 -49.95
N GLY A 40 -11.95 -14.96 -49.24
CA GLY A 40 -10.80 -15.80 -49.63
C GLY A 40 -9.90 -16.33 -48.51
N GLU A 41 -10.28 -17.49 -47.96
CA GLU A 41 -9.43 -18.66 -47.69
C GLU A 41 -7.95 -18.51 -47.23
N SER A 42 -7.72 -18.99 -46.00
CA SER A 42 -6.70 -19.96 -45.55
C SER A 42 -5.24 -19.96 -46.09
N ALA A 43 -4.31 -19.88 -45.12
CA ALA A 43 -3.10 -20.71 -44.89
C ALA A 43 -1.80 -19.87 -44.65
N PRO A 44 -0.73 -20.44 -44.05
CA PRO A 44 -0.64 -20.95 -42.69
C PRO A 44 0.50 -20.29 -41.86
N ALA A 45 0.50 -20.57 -40.56
CA ALA A 45 1.46 -20.10 -39.56
C ALA A 45 2.93 -20.44 -39.88
N ARG A 46 3.80 -19.44 -39.79
CA ARG A 46 5.26 -19.64 -39.66
C ARG A 46 5.62 -19.75 -38.18
N LYS A 47 6.07 -20.94 -37.78
CA LYS A 47 6.83 -21.19 -36.55
C LYS A 47 8.15 -20.40 -36.62
N PHE A 48 8.41 -19.56 -35.63
CA PHE A 48 9.76 -19.09 -35.32
C PHE A 48 10.36 -20.02 -34.27
N SER A 49 11.41 -20.74 -34.66
CA SER A 49 12.31 -21.47 -33.78
C SER A 49 13.25 -20.46 -33.13
N PHE A 50 13.33 -20.43 -31.81
CA PHE A 50 14.33 -19.65 -31.07
C PHE A 50 15.67 -20.40 -31.13
N ASP A 51 16.68 -19.74 -31.68
CA ASP A 51 18.04 -20.27 -31.81
C ASP A 51 18.83 -19.95 -30.54
N LEU A 52 19.21 -21.00 -29.82
CA LEU A 52 19.86 -20.98 -28.52
C LEU A 52 21.38 -20.94 -28.71
N ALA A 53 21.92 -19.83 -29.24
CA ALA A 53 23.37 -19.70 -29.48
C ALA A 53 23.87 -18.25 -29.46
N PHE A 54 23.62 -17.51 -28.37
CA PHE A 54 24.32 -16.24 -28.13
C PHE A 54 24.44 -15.88 -26.64
N MET A 55 25.05 -16.76 -25.84
CA MET A 55 25.54 -16.43 -24.50
C MET A 55 26.66 -17.42 -24.10
N ALA A 56 27.79 -17.37 -24.80
CA ALA A 56 29.01 -18.06 -24.39
C ALA A 56 30.23 -17.32 -24.92
N ARG A 57 30.72 -16.34 -24.16
CA ARG A 57 32.12 -15.89 -24.10
C ARG A 57 32.23 -14.76 -23.09
N LEU A 58 32.81 -15.07 -21.93
CA LEU A 58 33.74 -14.27 -21.12
C LEU A 58 33.68 -14.70 -19.65
N THR A 59 34.31 -15.83 -19.32
CA THR A 59 34.75 -16.12 -17.93
C THR A 59 36.03 -16.95 -17.97
N SER A 60 37.12 -16.41 -17.44
CA SER A 60 38.32 -17.19 -17.10
C SER A 60 39.03 -16.55 -15.91
N VAL A 61 38.76 -17.07 -14.72
CA VAL A 61 39.63 -16.95 -13.53
C VAL A 61 39.63 -18.32 -12.84
N PRO A 62 40.79 -18.94 -12.54
CA PRO A 62 40.85 -20.27 -11.93
C PRO A 62 40.76 -20.22 -10.39
N PRO A 63 40.32 -21.31 -9.73
CA PRO A 63 40.19 -21.38 -8.27
C PRO A 63 41.50 -21.80 -7.56
N PRO A 64 41.63 -21.54 -6.24
CA PRO A 64 42.78 -21.97 -5.45
C PRO A 64 42.70 -23.46 -5.00
N PRO A 65 43.83 -24.09 -4.62
CA PRO A 65 43.91 -25.52 -4.35
C PRO A 65 43.38 -25.94 -2.96
N PRO A 66 43.01 -27.22 -2.76
CA PRO A 66 42.33 -27.69 -1.56
C PRO A 66 43.29 -28.00 -0.40
N SER A 67 42.84 -27.73 0.83
CA SER A 67 43.48 -28.21 2.07
C SER A 67 42.84 -29.52 2.52
N SER A 68 43.70 -30.46 2.90
CA SER A 68 43.36 -31.83 3.29
C SER A 68 42.87 -31.92 4.74
N LEU A 69 41.71 -32.54 4.93
CA LEU A 69 41.27 -33.11 6.21
C LEU A 69 41.66 -34.58 6.25
N SER A 70 42.31 -35.00 7.33
CA SER A 70 42.46 -36.41 7.71
C SER A 70 41.77 -36.65 9.04
N SER A 71 40.98 -37.73 9.07
CA SER A 71 40.12 -38.20 10.15
C SER A 71 40.91 -39.01 11.21
N PRO A 72 40.31 -39.34 12.38
CA PRO A 72 41.00 -39.56 13.66
C PRO A 72 41.35 -41.03 13.94
N PRO A 73 41.86 -41.36 15.15
CA PRO A 73 41.01 -42.18 16.02
C PRO A 73 41.15 -41.95 17.55
N THR A 74 40.00 -42.19 18.22
CA THR A 74 39.74 -42.79 19.55
C THR A 74 40.79 -42.76 20.67
N SER A 75 40.35 -42.37 21.88
CA SER A 75 40.07 -43.29 23.02
C SER A 75 40.38 -42.68 24.41
N ILE A 76 39.34 -42.67 25.26
CA ILE A 76 39.33 -42.96 26.71
C ILE A 76 40.38 -42.26 27.60
N SER A 77 39.92 -41.41 28.55
CA SER A 77 39.91 -41.74 30.00
C SER A 77 39.63 -40.52 30.89
N LYS A 78 38.62 -40.69 31.75
CA LYS A 78 38.52 -40.33 33.18
C LYS A 78 39.06 -38.99 33.73
N MET A 79 38.14 -38.35 34.48
CA MET A 79 38.31 -37.74 35.82
C MET A 79 39.51 -36.80 36.04
N ALA A 80 39.23 -35.55 36.41
CA ALA A 80 39.19 -35.16 37.82
C ALA A 80 39.02 -33.64 37.99
N SER A 81 38.29 -33.33 39.05
CA SER A 81 38.02 -32.05 39.70
C SER A 81 39.24 -31.26 40.19
N ARG A 82 38.95 -30.00 40.58
CA ARG A 82 39.66 -29.07 41.51
C ARG A 82 40.64 -28.13 40.82
N SER A 83 40.83 -26.89 41.24
CA SER A 83 40.15 -25.97 42.15
C SER A 83 40.79 -24.59 41.92
N PHE A 84 40.04 -23.53 42.22
CA PHE A 84 40.49 -22.20 42.67
C PHE A 84 42.00 -21.98 42.86
N THR A 85 42.52 -20.89 42.30
CA THR A 85 43.28 -19.91 43.11
C THR A 85 43.16 -18.50 42.55
N LYS A 86 42.97 -17.59 43.49
CA LYS A 86 42.75 -16.16 43.44
C LYS A 86 44.10 -15.46 43.61
N THR A 87 44.42 -14.45 42.80
CA THR A 87 45.33 -13.37 43.27
C THR A 87 44.93 -12.02 42.67
N LEU A 88 44.77 -11.06 43.59
CA LEU A 88 44.47 -9.64 43.42
C LEU A 88 45.73 -8.81 43.07
N ARG A 89 45.46 -7.62 42.52
CA ARG A 89 46.08 -6.27 42.70
C ARG A 89 46.39 -5.65 41.33
N GLY A 90 46.08 -4.38 41.04
CA GLY A 90 45.65 -3.29 41.89
C GLY A 90 45.12 -2.10 41.08
N SER A 91 44.64 -1.13 41.85
CA SER A 91 43.89 0.09 41.54
C SER A 91 44.57 1.15 40.66
N MET A 92 43.76 1.89 39.89
CA MET A 92 43.84 3.35 39.85
C MET A 92 42.45 3.97 39.67
N ALA A 93 42.10 4.88 40.57
CA ALA A 93 40.92 5.73 40.53
C ALA A 93 41.30 7.12 39.98
N ARG A 94 40.42 7.72 39.17
CA ARG A 94 40.35 9.18 39.03
C ARG A 94 38.92 9.61 38.71
N GLN A 95 38.31 10.29 39.68
CA GLN A 95 37.07 11.07 39.57
C GLN A 95 37.37 12.47 39.03
N LEU A 96 36.50 13.01 38.17
CA LEU A 96 36.13 14.43 38.05
C LEU A 96 34.70 14.47 37.45
N ALA A 97 33.65 14.65 38.24
CA ALA A 97 33.00 15.93 38.61
C ALA A 97 32.19 16.59 37.44
N ALA A 98 30.86 16.52 37.54
CA ALA A 98 29.88 17.18 36.66
C ALA A 98 29.42 18.52 37.26
N PRO A 99 29.07 19.55 36.46
CA PRO A 99 28.58 20.82 37.00
C PRO A 99 27.06 20.85 37.18
N ALA A 100 26.65 21.67 38.16
CA ALA A 100 25.32 21.77 38.74
C ALA A 100 24.33 22.64 37.96
N ILE A 101 23.05 22.30 38.14
CA ILE A 101 21.84 22.96 37.66
C ILE A 101 21.68 24.34 38.32
N GLN A 102 21.46 25.38 37.51
CA GLN A 102 21.16 26.73 37.99
C GLN A 102 19.69 27.06 37.69
N GLN A 103 18.81 26.88 38.67
CA GLN A 103 17.45 27.42 38.63
C GLN A 103 17.50 28.93 38.88
N ARG A 104 17.05 29.72 37.90
CA ARG A 104 16.81 31.15 38.06
C ARG A 104 15.34 31.39 38.40
N THR A 105 15.07 31.68 39.67
CA THR A 105 13.83 32.32 40.13
C THR A 105 13.86 33.80 39.76
N PHE A 106 12.89 34.25 38.97
CA PHE A 106 12.57 35.67 38.84
C PHE A 106 11.24 35.94 39.56
N VAL A 107 11.34 36.60 40.70
CA VAL A 107 10.24 37.33 41.34
C VAL A 107 10.22 38.73 40.72
N ALA A 108 9.11 39.13 40.10
CA ALA A 108 8.86 40.51 39.75
C ALA A 108 7.40 40.87 40.06
N ALA A 109 7.26 41.99 40.75
CA ALA A 109 6.10 42.44 41.49
C ALA A 109 4.88 42.81 40.63
N ALA A 110 3.72 42.58 41.22
CA ALA A 110 2.45 43.15 40.81
C ALA A 110 2.43 44.67 40.99
N ARG A 111 1.92 45.40 39.99
CA ARG A 111 1.28 46.71 40.19
C ARG A 111 -0.08 46.70 39.51
N SER A 112 -1.09 46.78 40.38
CA SER A 112 -2.50 46.96 40.05
C SER A 112 -2.75 48.40 39.58
N ALA A 113 -3.51 48.54 38.50
CA ALA A 113 -4.27 49.75 38.20
C ALA A 113 -5.65 49.32 37.67
N ALA A 114 -6.66 49.51 38.50
CA ALA A 114 -8.04 49.18 38.21
C ALA A 114 -8.68 50.17 37.22
N ARG A 115 -9.49 49.65 36.30
CA ARG A 115 -10.63 50.35 35.69
C ARG A 115 -11.82 49.38 35.57
N PRO A 116 -13.08 49.87 35.69
CA PRO A 116 -14.21 49.04 36.05
C PRO A 116 -14.95 48.46 34.84
N GLY A 117 -15.48 47.25 35.03
CA GLY A 117 -16.80 46.84 34.55
C GLY A 117 -16.94 46.41 33.09
N VAL A 118 -16.84 45.09 32.85
CA VAL A 118 -17.85 44.31 32.10
C VAL A 118 -17.82 42.89 32.67
N VAL A 119 -18.94 42.41 33.22
CA VAL A 119 -19.10 40.99 33.58
C VAL A 119 -19.19 40.19 32.29
N ALA A 120 -18.10 39.54 31.89
CA ALA A 120 -18.13 38.55 30.82
C ALA A 120 -18.81 37.29 31.37
N ARG A 121 -20.06 37.05 30.94
CA ARG A 121 -20.67 35.71 31.01
C ARG A 121 -19.74 34.75 30.27
N PRO A 122 -19.46 33.54 30.79
CA PRO A 122 -18.82 32.53 29.97
C PRO A 122 -19.82 32.18 28.87
N ALA A 123 -19.58 32.67 27.66
CA ALA A 123 -20.19 32.09 26.49
C ALA A 123 -19.64 30.66 26.43
N LEU A 124 -20.46 29.70 26.86
CA LEU A 124 -20.38 28.34 26.35
C LEU A 124 -20.64 28.47 24.84
N ALA A 125 -19.58 28.79 24.09
CA ALA A 125 -19.57 28.57 22.68
C ALA A 125 -19.78 27.07 22.54
N SER A 126 -20.98 26.68 22.13
CA SER A 126 -21.16 25.35 21.58
C SER A 126 -20.09 25.25 20.48
N LEU A 127 -19.23 24.25 20.59
CA LEU A 127 -18.59 23.71 19.41
C LEU A 127 -19.73 23.05 18.63
N ALA A 128 -20.57 23.88 18.00
CA ALA A 128 -21.39 23.46 16.91
C ALA A 128 -20.40 22.98 15.88
N GLN A 129 -20.20 21.66 15.86
CA GLN A 129 -19.47 20.97 14.83
C GLN A 129 -20.23 21.27 13.55
N GLN A 130 -19.78 22.32 12.86
CA GLN A 130 -20.33 22.72 11.59
C GLN A 130 -20.09 21.52 10.68
N VAL A 131 -21.15 20.74 10.44
CA VAL A 131 -21.19 19.69 9.44
C VAL A 131 -20.93 20.41 8.13
N ARG A 132 -19.65 20.49 7.75
CA ARG A 132 -19.24 21.03 6.46
C ARG A 132 -19.76 20.00 5.47
N GLY A 133 -20.75 20.39 4.67
CA GLY A 133 -21.21 19.56 3.56
C GLY A 133 -20.10 19.31 2.54
N VAL A 134 -20.44 18.53 1.53
CA VAL A 134 -19.59 18.17 0.37
C VAL A 134 -18.69 19.33 -0.03
N LYS A 135 -17.38 19.06 -0.14
CA LYS A 135 -16.39 20.06 -0.52
C LYS A 135 -15.98 19.85 -1.96
N THR A 136 -16.14 20.86 -2.79
CA THR A 136 -15.48 20.90 -4.09
C THR A 136 -14.06 21.43 -3.91
N MET A 137 -13.08 20.56 -4.14
CA MET A 137 -11.66 20.84 -4.00
C MET A 137 -11.03 21.05 -5.38
N ASP A 138 -9.99 21.90 -5.44
CA ASP A 138 -9.20 22.12 -6.66
C ASP A 138 -7.95 21.23 -6.64
N PHE A 139 -7.92 20.23 -7.52
CA PHE A 139 -6.79 19.35 -7.77
C PHE A 139 -6.05 19.82 -9.02
N ALA A 140 -5.13 20.78 -8.84
CA ALA A 140 -4.26 21.29 -9.91
C ALA A 140 -5.03 21.83 -11.15
N GLY A 141 -6.11 22.57 -10.92
CA GLY A 141 -7.00 23.13 -11.93
C GLY A 141 -8.25 22.28 -12.21
N HIS A 142 -8.36 21.09 -11.60
CA HIS A 142 -9.50 20.20 -11.74
C HIS A 142 -10.38 20.22 -10.49
N LYS A 143 -11.64 20.65 -10.64
CA LYS A 143 -12.60 20.68 -9.53
C LYS A 143 -13.22 19.31 -9.32
N GLU A 144 -13.09 18.76 -8.12
CA GLU A 144 -13.67 17.47 -7.75
C GLU A 144 -14.36 17.56 -6.39
N ASP A 145 -15.49 16.88 -6.25
CA ASP A 145 -16.19 16.77 -4.98
C ASP A 145 -15.55 15.68 -4.12
N VAL A 146 -15.25 16.05 -2.87
CA VAL A 146 -14.77 15.14 -1.84
C VAL A 146 -15.74 15.11 -0.66
N TYR A 147 -15.84 13.93 -0.06
CA TYR A 147 -16.71 13.68 1.09
C TYR A 147 -15.83 13.28 2.27
N GLU A 148 -16.05 13.88 3.41
CA GLU A 148 -15.27 13.68 4.62
C GLU A 148 -16.10 13.00 5.71
N ARG A 149 -15.43 12.50 6.75
CA ARG A 149 -16.15 11.92 7.90
C ARG A 149 -17.15 12.86 8.55
N ALA A 150 -16.88 14.17 8.49
CA ALA A 150 -17.76 15.18 9.05
C ALA A 150 -19.14 15.25 8.36
N ASP A 151 -19.25 14.79 7.10
CA ASP A 151 -20.52 14.71 6.36
C ASP A 151 -21.46 13.62 6.90
N TRP A 152 -20.88 12.62 7.58
CA TRP A 152 -21.55 11.44 8.12
C TRP A 152 -21.09 11.16 9.56
N PRO A 153 -21.48 12.02 10.52
CA PRO A 153 -21.22 11.74 11.93
C PRO A 153 -21.88 10.42 12.35
N GLN A 154 -21.37 9.81 13.42
CA GLN A 154 -21.79 8.47 13.84
C GLN A 154 -23.30 8.36 14.04
N GLU A 155 -23.94 9.37 14.64
CA GLU A 155 -25.39 9.39 14.88
C GLU A 155 -26.18 9.34 13.58
N LYS A 156 -25.69 10.03 12.53
CA LYS A 156 -26.30 10.00 11.20
C LYS A 156 -26.13 8.63 10.54
N LEU A 157 -24.98 7.98 10.70
CA LEU A 157 -24.76 6.60 10.21
C LEU A 157 -25.71 5.62 10.90
N LEU A 158 -25.82 5.69 12.22
CA LEU A 158 -26.70 4.83 13.01
C LEU A 158 -28.16 5.00 12.61
N GLU A 159 -28.63 6.24 12.43
CA GLU A 159 -30.00 6.51 12.00
C GLU A 159 -30.25 6.05 10.56
N TYR A 160 -29.29 6.26 9.65
CA TYR A 160 -29.42 5.87 8.24
C TYR A 160 -29.50 4.35 8.07
N PHE A 161 -28.64 3.60 8.76
CA PHE A 161 -28.55 2.14 8.65
C PHE A 161 -29.32 1.40 9.75
N LYS A 162 -30.21 2.06 10.50
CA LYS A 162 -30.92 1.44 11.64
C LYS A 162 -31.76 0.19 11.28
N ASN A 163 -32.20 0.11 10.02
CA ASN A 163 -32.99 -0.99 9.49
C ASN A 163 -32.17 -1.93 8.61
N ASP A 164 -30.87 -1.68 8.46
CA ASP A 164 -29.99 -2.46 7.63
C ASP A 164 -29.25 -3.54 8.44
N THR A 165 -28.96 -4.64 7.78
CA THR A 165 -28.02 -5.65 8.26
C THR A 165 -26.88 -5.75 7.24
N LEU A 166 -25.67 -5.38 7.66
CA LEU A 166 -24.47 -5.43 6.82
C LEU A 166 -23.88 -6.84 6.92
N ALA A 167 -24.08 -7.65 5.88
CA ALA A 167 -23.56 -9.00 5.79
C ALA A 167 -22.18 -8.99 5.12
N LEU A 168 -21.13 -9.11 5.93
CA LEU A 168 -19.74 -9.14 5.52
C LEU A 168 -19.34 -10.55 5.10
N ILE A 169 -19.23 -10.78 3.79
CA ILE A 169 -18.93 -12.10 3.22
C ILE A 169 -17.43 -12.22 2.99
N GLY A 170 -16.78 -13.05 3.80
CA GLY A 170 -15.33 -13.19 3.82
C GLY A 170 -14.68 -12.38 4.96
N TYR A 171 -13.76 -13.02 5.70
CA TYR A 171 -13.03 -12.41 6.81
C TYR A 171 -11.51 -12.48 6.57
N GLY A 172 -11.11 -12.05 5.38
CA GLY A 172 -9.71 -11.84 4.99
C GLY A 172 -9.22 -10.45 5.41
N SER A 173 -8.25 -9.88 4.70
CA SER A 173 -7.66 -8.56 5.02
C SER A 173 -8.73 -7.46 5.14
N GLN A 174 -9.47 -7.17 4.06
CA GLN A 174 -10.52 -6.14 4.06
C GLN A 174 -11.71 -6.50 4.95
N GLY A 175 -12.15 -7.77 4.92
CA GLY A 175 -13.23 -8.25 5.77
C GLY A 175 -12.98 -8.01 7.26
N HIS A 176 -11.78 -8.33 7.74
CA HIS A 176 -11.35 -8.02 9.11
C HIS A 176 -11.35 -6.52 9.39
N GLY A 177 -10.70 -5.72 8.53
CA GLY A 177 -10.55 -4.29 8.76
C GLY A 177 -11.88 -3.53 8.78
N GLN A 178 -12.71 -3.74 7.76
CA GLN A 178 -14.00 -3.08 7.63
C GLN A 178 -15.01 -3.60 8.64
N GLY A 179 -15.09 -4.92 8.84
CA GLY A 179 -16.04 -5.51 9.78
C GLY A 179 -15.87 -5.00 11.21
N LEU A 180 -14.62 -4.92 11.69
CA LEU A 180 -14.33 -4.38 13.02
C LEU A 180 -14.63 -2.88 13.13
N ASN A 181 -14.37 -2.10 12.09
CA ASN A 181 -14.68 -0.66 12.10
C ASN A 181 -16.20 -0.42 12.10
N LEU A 182 -16.95 -1.17 11.28
CA LEU A 182 -18.43 -1.10 11.25
C LEU A 182 -19.03 -1.47 12.62
N ARG A 183 -18.50 -2.54 13.25
CA ARG A 183 -18.91 -2.97 14.59
C ARG A 183 -18.64 -1.91 15.65
N ASP A 184 -17.44 -1.33 15.64
CA ASP A 184 -17.06 -0.30 16.60
C ASP A 184 -17.83 1.02 16.38
N ASN A 185 -18.31 1.27 15.15
CA ASN A 185 -19.26 2.33 14.85
C ASN A 185 -20.70 2.03 15.32
N GLY A 186 -20.97 0.84 15.87
CA GLY A 186 -22.27 0.45 16.41
C GLY A 186 -23.28 -0.02 15.37
N LEU A 187 -22.84 -0.25 14.13
CA LEU A 187 -23.71 -0.73 13.05
C LEU A 187 -24.05 -2.21 13.22
N ASN A 188 -25.22 -2.61 12.70
CA ASN A 188 -25.66 -3.99 12.71
C ASN A 188 -24.92 -4.79 11.60
N VAL A 189 -23.76 -5.32 11.97
CA VAL A 189 -22.88 -6.10 11.09
C VAL A 189 -22.82 -7.56 11.51
N ILE A 190 -22.88 -8.45 10.52
CA ILE A 190 -22.73 -9.90 10.69
C ILE A 190 -21.66 -10.41 9.72
N VAL A 191 -20.96 -11.48 10.10
CA VAL A 191 -19.91 -12.09 9.28
C VAL A 191 -20.39 -13.42 8.71
N GLY A 192 -20.23 -13.61 7.40
CA GLY A 192 -20.47 -14.85 6.68
C GLY A 192 -19.15 -15.47 6.22
N VAL A 193 -18.76 -16.60 6.81
CA VAL A 193 -17.55 -17.35 6.41
C VAL A 193 -17.77 -18.86 6.50
N ARG A 194 -16.93 -19.63 5.81
CA ARG A 194 -16.99 -21.10 5.86
C ARG A 194 -16.77 -21.62 7.27
N LYS A 195 -17.72 -22.41 7.78
CA LYS A 195 -17.68 -22.97 9.13
C LYS A 195 -16.41 -23.77 9.40
N SER A 196 -15.87 -23.60 10.60
CA SER A 196 -14.67 -24.31 11.08
C SER A 196 -13.39 -24.09 10.26
N GLY A 197 -13.35 -23.09 9.38
CA GLY A 197 -12.14 -22.68 8.65
C GLY A 197 -11.27 -21.70 9.45
N LYS A 198 -10.09 -21.34 8.92
CA LYS A 198 -9.19 -20.37 9.55
C LYS A 198 -9.90 -19.04 9.83
N SER A 199 -10.54 -18.44 8.82
CA SER A 199 -11.25 -17.17 8.96
C SER A 199 -12.43 -17.23 9.95
N TRP A 200 -13.03 -18.40 10.16
CA TRP A 200 -14.06 -18.58 11.18
C TRP A 200 -13.46 -18.48 12.59
N ASN A 201 -12.31 -19.13 12.81
CA ASN A 201 -11.60 -19.06 14.09
C ASN A 201 -11.05 -17.66 14.34
N ASP A 202 -10.44 -17.03 13.33
CA ASP A 202 -9.97 -15.65 13.41
C ASP A 202 -11.13 -14.70 13.82
N ALA A 203 -12.34 -14.90 13.26
CA ALA A 203 -13.50 -14.11 13.63
C ALA A 203 -13.94 -14.37 15.09
N ILE A 204 -13.89 -15.61 15.59
CA ILE A 204 -14.17 -15.89 17.00
C ILE A 204 -13.18 -15.19 17.92
N GLU A 205 -11.89 -15.22 17.59
CA GLU A 205 -10.82 -14.56 18.36
C GLU A 205 -11.04 -13.05 18.44
N ASP A 206 -11.55 -12.44 17.37
CA ASP A 206 -11.91 -11.03 17.32
C ASP A 206 -13.24 -10.68 18.00
N GLY A 207 -13.95 -11.67 18.55
CA GLY A 207 -15.19 -11.49 19.32
C GLY A 207 -16.49 -11.60 18.52
N TRP A 208 -16.44 -12.16 17.31
CA TRP A 208 -17.66 -12.54 16.58
C TRP A 208 -18.21 -13.86 17.15
N VAL A 209 -19.53 -13.92 17.37
CA VAL A 209 -20.20 -14.98 18.12
C VAL A 209 -21.06 -15.83 17.19
N PRO A 210 -20.74 -17.14 17.03
CA PRO A 210 -21.54 -18.08 16.24
C PRO A 210 -23.04 -18.03 16.58
N GLY A 211 -23.89 -17.97 15.55
CA GLY A 211 -25.34 -17.93 15.71
C GLY A 211 -25.93 -16.59 16.16
N LYS A 212 -25.08 -15.60 16.47
CA LYS A 212 -25.51 -14.23 16.81
C LYS A 212 -25.10 -13.23 15.73
N ASN A 213 -23.81 -13.16 15.41
CA ASN A 213 -23.25 -12.27 14.40
C ASN A 213 -22.11 -12.91 13.59
N LEU A 214 -21.98 -14.24 13.67
CA LEU A 214 -21.12 -15.06 12.83
C LEU A 214 -21.93 -16.26 12.32
N PHE A 215 -22.00 -16.40 11.01
CA PHE A 215 -22.83 -17.38 10.32
C PHE A 215 -22.09 -18.00 9.13
N GLU A 216 -22.65 -19.08 8.58
CA GLU A 216 -22.23 -19.54 7.26
C GLU A 216 -22.66 -18.53 6.18
N VAL A 217 -22.00 -18.57 5.02
CA VAL A 217 -22.13 -17.55 3.96
C VAL A 217 -23.59 -17.36 3.54
N ASP A 218 -24.30 -18.43 3.20
CA ASP A 218 -25.69 -18.34 2.73
C ASP A 218 -26.64 -17.79 3.81
N GLU A 219 -26.44 -18.19 5.06
CA GLU A 219 -27.23 -17.68 6.18
C GLU A 219 -26.99 -16.17 6.39
N ALA A 220 -25.73 -15.72 6.30
CA ALA A 220 -25.41 -14.30 6.40
C ALA A 220 -26.03 -13.48 5.25
N ILE A 221 -25.95 -13.98 4.01
CA ILE A 221 -26.56 -13.32 2.84
C ILE A 221 -28.08 -13.24 2.98
N GLY A 222 -28.71 -14.31 3.48
CA GLY A 222 -30.15 -14.34 3.74
C GLY A 222 -30.59 -13.25 4.71
N LYS A 223 -29.84 -13.03 5.80
CA LYS A 223 -30.12 -12.01 6.82
C LYS A 223 -29.73 -10.58 6.40
N GLY A 224 -28.76 -10.42 5.49
CA GLY A 224 -28.23 -9.12 5.11
C GLY A 224 -29.15 -8.33 4.17
N THR A 225 -29.29 -7.01 4.39
CA THR A 225 -29.85 -6.08 3.41
C THR A 225 -28.76 -5.50 2.51
N ILE A 226 -27.55 -5.34 3.06
CA ILE A 226 -26.34 -4.94 2.34
C ILE A 226 -25.37 -6.11 2.38
N VAL A 227 -25.12 -6.73 1.23
CA VAL A 227 -24.20 -7.87 1.08
C VAL A 227 -22.85 -7.33 0.64
N MET A 228 -21.87 -7.36 1.54
CA MET A 228 -20.51 -6.89 1.30
C MET A 228 -19.64 -8.07 0.86
N ASN A 229 -19.41 -8.21 -0.44
CA ASN A 229 -18.61 -9.30 -0.99
C ASN A 229 -17.11 -8.97 -0.90
N LEU A 230 -16.47 -9.47 0.15
CA LEU A 230 -15.06 -9.21 0.52
C LEU A 230 -14.20 -10.49 0.45
N LEU A 231 -14.67 -11.47 -0.33
CA LEU A 231 -13.89 -12.65 -0.71
C LEU A 231 -12.77 -12.25 -1.68
N SER A 232 -11.74 -13.11 -1.79
CA SER A 232 -10.74 -12.95 -2.87
C SER A 232 -11.42 -13.07 -4.23
N ASP A 233 -10.86 -12.44 -5.26
CA ASP A 233 -11.50 -12.39 -6.59
C ASP A 233 -11.79 -13.79 -7.15
N ALA A 234 -10.85 -14.73 -7.01
CA ALA A 234 -11.06 -16.13 -7.38
C ALA A 234 -12.19 -16.80 -6.59
N ALA A 235 -12.30 -16.53 -5.28
CA ALA A 235 -13.37 -17.07 -4.45
C ALA A 235 -14.74 -16.43 -4.79
N GLN A 236 -14.76 -15.16 -5.20
CA GLN A 236 -15.99 -14.53 -5.71
C GLN A 236 -16.48 -15.26 -6.95
N SER A 237 -15.59 -15.56 -7.92
CA SER A 237 -15.91 -16.36 -9.11
C SER A 237 -16.44 -17.75 -8.76
N GLU A 238 -15.74 -18.48 -7.89
CA GLU A 238 -16.10 -19.85 -7.52
C GLU A 238 -17.47 -19.93 -6.80
N THR A 239 -17.73 -18.97 -5.91
CA THR A 239 -18.94 -18.99 -5.06
C THR A 239 -20.14 -18.28 -5.71
N TRP A 240 -19.93 -17.56 -6.82
CA TRP A 240 -20.97 -16.77 -7.48
C TRP A 240 -22.25 -17.54 -7.80
N PRO A 241 -22.21 -18.80 -8.31
CA PRO A 241 -23.43 -19.56 -8.61
C PRO A 241 -24.33 -19.79 -7.38
N ALA A 242 -23.74 -19.87 -6.17
CA ALA A 242 -24.48 -20.00 -4.92
C ALA A 242 -24.95 -18.64 -4.39
N ILE A 243 -24.13 -17.58 -4.55
CA ILE A 243 -24.44 -16.23 -4.06
C ILE A 243 -25.51 -15.54 -4.92
N LYS A 244 -25.40 -15.58 -6.26
CA LYS A 244 -26.25 -14.83 -7.19
C LYS A 244 -27.75 -15.02 -6.95
N PRO A 245 -28.28 -16.25 -6.75
CA PRO A 245 -29.71 -16.47 -6.52
C PRO A 245 -30.25 -15.81 -5.24
N GLN A 246 -29.39 -15.51 -4.28
CA GLN A 246 -29.76 -14.91 -2.99
C GLN A 246 -29.76 -13.37 -3.04
N LEU A 247 -29.20 -12.79 -4.10
CA LEU A 247 -29.14 -11.34 -4.33
C LEU A 247 -30.43 -10.83 -4.99
N VAL A 248 -31.51 -10.81 -4.20
CA VAL A 248 -32.87 -10.44 -4.63
C VAL A 248 -33.18 -8.95 -4.44
N GLU A 249 -34.29 -8.50 -5.01
CA GLU A 249 -34.81 -7.13 -4.90
C GLU A 249 -34.81 -6.62 -3.44
N GLY A 250 -34.46 -5.34 -3.27
CA GLY A 250 -34.32 -4.70 -1.96
C GLY A 250 -32.94 -4.86 -1.32
N LYS A 251 -32.10 -5.80 -1.80
CA LYS A 251 -30.70 -5.88 -1.36
C LYS A 251 -29.82 -4.86 -2.07
N THR A 252 -28.67 -4.59 -1.47
CA THR A 252 -27.54 -3.88 -2.09
C THR A 252 -26.33 -4.81 -2.13
N LEU A 253 -25.65 -4.88 -3.25
CA LEU A 253 -24.37 -5.57 -3.38
C LEU A 253 -23.22 -4.56 -3.30
N TYR A 254 -22.31 -4.80 -2.38
CA TYR A 254 -21.14 -3.97 -2.12
C TYR A 254 -19.86 -4.71 -2.47
N PHE A 255 -18.93 -4.02 -3.13
CA PHE A 255 -17.56 -4.46 -3.37
C PHE A 255 -16.55 -3.47 -2.79
N SER A 256 -15.34 -3.96 -2.51
CA SER A 256 -14.17 -3.09 -2.24
C SER A 256 -13.14 -3.07 -3.35
N HIS A 257 -13.45 -3.69 -4.48
CA HIS A 257 -12.64 -3.70 -5.68
C HIS A 257 -13.51 -4.00 -6.91
N GLY A 258 -13.24 -3.36 -8.03
CA GLY A 258 -14.03 -3.48 -9.27
C GLY A 258 -13.75 -4.74 -10.08
N PHE A 259 -12.79 -5.57 -9.67
CA PHE A 259 -12.29 -6.74 -10.41
C PHE A 259 -13.39 -7.62 -10.98
N SER A 260 -14.24 -8.19 -10.12
CA SER A 260 -15.21 -9.19 -10.55
C SER A 260 -16.26 -8.63 -11.52
N PRO A 261 -16.95 -7.51 -11.23
CA PRO A 261 -17.95 -6.96 -12.16
C PRO A 261 -17.38 -6.44 -13.48
N VAL A 262 -16.19 -5.82 -13.46
CA VAL A 262 -15.56 -5.27 -14.68
C VAL A 262 -15.07 -6.39 -15.59
N PHE A 263 -14.47 -7.44 -15.03
CA PHE A 263 -13.97 -8.58 -15.79
C PHE A 263 -14.94 -9.78 -15.76
N LYS A 264 -16.25 -9.53 -15.73
CA LYS A 264 -17.29 -10.57 -15.65
C LYS A 264 -17.18 -11.67 -16.72
N ASP A 265 -16.64 -11.35 -17.90
CA ASP A 265 -16.42 -12.34 -18.97
C ASP A 265 -15.36 -13.38 -18.58
N LEU A 266 -14.42 -13.02 -17.70
CA LEU A 266 -13.41 -13.91 -17.14
C LEU A 266 -13.89 -14.52 -15.81
N THR A 267 -14.40 -13.68 -14.90
CA THR A 267 -14.76 -14.07 -13.53
C THR A 267 -16.11 -14.78 -13.43
N LYS A 268 -16.96 -14.66 -14.45
CA LYS A 268 -18.36 -15.13 -14.46
C LYS A 268 -19.24 -14.51 -13.38
N VAL A 269 -18.81 -13.39 -12.79
CA VAL A 269 -19.55 -12.61 -11.79
C VAL A 269 -20.47 -11.61 -12.48
N GLU A 270 -21.59 -12.11 -13.00
CA GLU A 270 -22.65 -11.27 -13.55
C GLU A 270 -23.63 -10.84 -12.46
N VAL A 271 -23.56 -9.56 -12.08
CA VAL A 271 -24.43 -8.95 -11.06
C VAL A 271 -25.90 -8.90 -11.49
N PRO A 272 -26.87 -9.09 -10.57
CA PRO A 272 -28.30 -8.92 -10.88
C PRO A 272 -28.63 -7.48 -11.28
N THR A 273 -29.63 -7.31 -12.15
CA THR A 273 -30.02 -6.00 -12.69
C THR A 273 -31.07 -5.26 -11.86
N ASN A 274 -31.61 -5.89 -10.82
CA ASN A 274 -32.72 -5.40 -10.00
C ASN A 274 -32.31 -5.02 -8.56
N ILE A 275 -31.03 -4.77 -8.31
CA ILE A 275 -30.49 -4.36 -7.00
C ILE A 275 -29.50 -3.19 -7.13
N ASP A 276 -29.23 -2.46 -6.06
CA ASP A 276 -28.11 -1.51 -6.10
C ASP A 276 -26.78 -2.27 -6.12
N VAL A 277 -25.81 -1.80 -6.92
CA VAL A 277 -24.44 -2.34 -6.95
C VAL A 277 -23.46 -1.18 -6.78
N ILE A 278 -22.73 -1.21 -5.67
CA ILE A 278 -21.87 -0.12 -5.22
C ILE A 278 -20.48 -0.61 -4.85
N LEU A 279 -19.53 0.31 -4.83
CA LEU A 279 -18.17 0.06 -4.41
C LEU A 279 -17.69 1.15 -3.48
N CYS A 280 -16.95 0.74 -2.45
CA CYS A 280 -16.03 1.63 -1.74
C CYS A 280 -14.69 0.89 -1.55
N ALA A 281 -13.63 1.43 -2.13
CA ALA A 281 -12.30 0.82 -2.14
C ALA A 281 -11.32 1.63 -1.29
N PRO A 282 -11.05 1.20 -0.04
CA PRO A 282 -9.97 1.76 0.78
C PRO A 282 -8.62 1.62 0.09
N LYS A 283 -7.86 2.72 -0.01
CA LYS A 283 -6.56 2.78 -0.66
C LYS A 283 -5.43 2.29 0.25
N GLY A 284 -5.59 1.06 0.73
CA GLY A 284 -4.58 0.28 1.41
C GLY A 284 -5.15 -0.97 2.08
N SER A 285 -4.27 -1.74 2.72
CA SER A 285 -4.63 -3.03 3.31
C SER A 285 -5.70 -2.93 4.39
N GLY A 286 -6.46 -3.99 4.62
CA GLY A 286 -7.42 -4.02 5.71
C GLY A 286 -6.78 -3.93 7.10
N ARG A 287 -5.50 -4.32 7.24
CA ARG A 287 -4.72 -4.06 8.46
C ARG A 287 -4.55 -2.56 8.71
N THR A 288 -4.20 -1.79 7.68
CA THR A 288 -4.05 -0.33 7.78
C THR A 288 -5.39 0.39 7.92
N VAL A 289 -6.46 -0.12 7.29
CA VAL A 289 -7.84 0.34 7.53
C VAL A 289 -8.18 0.24 9.02
N ARG A 290 -7.85 -0.88 9.66
CA ARG A 290 -8.11 -1.09 11.09
C ARG A 290 -7.21 -0.25 12.00
N SER A 291 -5.89 -0.27 11.76
CA SER A 291 -4.94 0.40 12.67
C SER A 291 -5.16 1.92 12.67
N LEU A 292 -5.32 2.52 11.50
CA LEU A 292 -5.53 3.96 11.38
C LEU A 292 -6.88 4.38 11.97
N PHE A 293 -7.93 3.58 11.79
CA PHE A 293 -9.23 3.86 12.42
C PHE A 293 -9.12 3.93 13.95
N ARG A 294 -8.40 2.99 14.57
CA ARG A 294 -8.16 2.99 16.03
C ARG A 294 -7.34 4.19 16.51
N GLU A 295 -6.51 4.77 15.64
CA GLU A 295 -5.76 6.00 15.90
C GLU A 295 -6.60 7.27 15.71
N GLY A 296 -7.90 7.16 15.39
CA GLY A 296 -8.75 8.30 15.00
C GLY A 296 -8.41 8.86 13.62
N ARG A 297 -7.48 8.21 12.91
CA ARG A 297 -7.11 8.47 11.52
C ARG A 297 -7.96 7.55 10.63
N GLY A 298 -7.58 7.43 9.37
CA GLY A 298 -8.29 6.61 8.41
C GLY A 298 -7.59 6.68 7.07
N ILE A 299 -7.81 5.67 6.25
CA ILE A 299 -7.25 5.60 4.92
C ILE A 299 -8.26 6.20 3.93
N ASN A 300 -7.80 6.85 2.87
CA ASN A 300 -8.73 7.42 1.90
C ASN A 300 -9.33 6.31 1.05
N SER A 301 -10.53 6.54 0.54
CA SER A 301 -11.22 5.56 -0.31
C SER A 301 -11.73 6.21 -1.58
N SER A 302 -11.81 5.43 -2.66
CA SER A 302 -12.65 5.80 -3.79
C SER A 302 -14.02 5.15 -3.64
N PHE A 303 -15.09 5.78 -4.13
CA PHE A 303 -16.41 5.14 -4.22
C PHE A 303 -16.95 5.17 -5.64
N ALA A 304 -17.80 4.21 -5.99
CA ALA A 304 -18.45 4.13 -7.28
C ALA A 304 -19.83 3.49 -7.17
N VAL A 305 -20.68 3.80 -8.15
CA VAL A 305 -21.98 3.16 -8.35
C VAL A 305 -21.92 2.47 -9.71
N PHE A 306 -22.09 1.15 -9.73
CA PHE A 306 -22.20 0.38 -10.96
C PHE A 306 -23.64 0.36 -11.45
N GLN A 307 -24.59 0.25 -10.52
CA GLN A 307 -26.02 0.20 -10.79
C GLN A 307 -26.79 0.88 -9.65
N ASP A 308 -27.69 1.79 -10.00
CA ASP A 308 -28.59 2.48 -9.06
C ASP A 308 -30.04 2.16 -9.42
N VAL A 309 -30.65 1.24 -8.67
CA VAL A 309 -32.06 0.84 -8.85
C VAL A 309 -32.96 1.67 -7.96
N THR A 310 -32.46 2.07 -6.79
CA THR A 310 -33.25 2.80 -5.78
C THR A 310 -33.22 4.32 -5.92
N GLY A 311 -32.27 4.86 -6.68
CA GLY A 311 -31.95 6.30 -6.73
C GLY A 311 -31.16 6.79 -5.52
N LYS A 312 -30.64 5.87 -4.70
CA LYS A 312 -29.92 6.16 -3.44
C LYS A 312 -28.56 5.47 -3.35
N ALA A 313 -28.12 4.78 -4.40
CA ALA A 313 -26.88 4.01 -4.35
C ALA A 313 -25.65 4.88 -4.04
N GLU A 314 -25.60 6.11 -4.56
CA GLU A 314 -24.49 7.03 -4.33
C GLU A 314 -24.38 7.48 -2.87
N GLU A 315 -25.50 7.94 -2.28
CA GLU A 315 -25.55 8.32 -0.86
C GLU A 315 -25.13 7.17 0.04
N LYS A 316 -25.62 5.95 -0.24
CA LYS A 316 -25.30 4.73 0.48
C LYS A 316 -23.82 4.36 0.37
N ALA A 317 -23.21 4.50 -0.80
CA ALA A 317 -21.79 4.23 -1.02
C ALA A 317 -20.90 5.20 -0.21
N ILE A 318 -21.26 6.49 -0.17
CA ILE A 318 -20.56 7.50 0.62
C ILE A 318 -20.71 7.20 2.12
N ALA A 319 -21.92 6.91 2.59
CA ALA A 319 -22.20 6.59 3.99
C ALA A 319 -21.44 5.34 4.46
N LEU A 320 -21.45 4.25 3.67
CA LEU A 320 -20.66 3.06 3.95
C LEU A 320 -19.17 3.36 3.94
N GLY A 321 -18.71 4.17 3.01
CA GLY A 321 -17.32 4.59 2.93
C GLY A 321 -16.83 5.29 4.20
N VAL A 322 -17.63 6.20 4.77
CA VAL A 322 -17.32 6.79 6.08
C VAL A 322 -17.39 5.72 7.18
N ALA A 323 -18.41 4.87 7.17
CA ALA A 323 -18.63 3.84 8.18
C ALA A 323 -17.50 2.79 8.28
N ILE A 324 -16.83 2.47 7.17
CA ILE A 324 -15.68 1.55 7.18
C ILE A 324 -14.37 2.23 7.63
N GLY A 325 -14.40 3.53 7.91
CA GLY A 325 -13.28 4.29 8.48
C GLY A 325 -12.49 5.12 7.49
N SER A 326 -13.08 5.53 6.36
CA SER A 326 -12.37 6.33 5.36
C SER A 326 -11.98 7.72 5.87
N GLY A 327 -10.80 8.23 5.50
CA GLY A 327 -10.39 9.62 5.77
C GLY A 327 -11.23 10.63 5.01
N TYR A 328 -11.15 10.55 3.70
CA TYR A 328 -12.10 11.16 2.77
C TYR A 328 -12.42 10.18 1.65
N LEU A 329 -13.45 10.51 0.88
CA LEU A 329 -13.90 9.78 -0.29
C LEU A 329 -13.88 10.65 -1.53
N TYR A 330 -13.49 10.06 -2.65
CA TYR A 330 -13.58 10.66 -3.97
C TYR A 330 -14.28 9.71 -4.95
N LYS A 331 -15.00 10.29 -5.93
CA LYS A 331 -15.82 9.52 -6.87
C LYS A 331 -14.97 8.91 -7.99
N THR A 332 -15.31 7.69 -8.37
CA THR A 332 -14.72 6.98 -9.52
C THR A 332 -15.78 6.12 -10.24
N THR A 333 -15.37 5.29 -11.19
CA THR A 333 -16.17 4.19 -11.75
C THR A 333 -15.52 2.86 -11.37
N PHE A 334 -16.23 1.74 -11.51
CA PHE A 334 -15.68 0.42 -11.27
C PHE A 334 -14.45 0.14 -12.16
N GLU A 335 -14.51 0.53 -13.44
CA GLU A 335 -13.42 0.36 -14.41
C GLU A 335 -12.20 1.21 -14.03
N LYS A 336 -12.40 2.51 -13.76
CA LYS A 336 -11.29 3.39 -13.36
C LYS A 336 -10.65 2.91 -12.07
N GLU A 337 -11.45 2.45 -11.11
CA GLU A 337 -10.96 1.91 -9.86
C GLU A 337 -10.07 0.69 -10.10
N VAL A 338 -10.59 -0.37 -10.72
CA VAL A 338 -9.85 -1.61 -10.90
C VAL A 338 -8.59 -1.43 -11.75
N TYR A 339 -8.67 -0.61 -12.81
CA TYR A 339 -7.51 -0.36 -13.66
C TYR A 339 -6.42 0.39 -12.90
N SER A 340 -6.79 1.41 -12.13
CA SER A 340 -5.82 2.17 -11.35
C SER A 340 -5.22 1.37 -10.20
N ASP A 341 -6.00 0.49 -9.58
CA ASP A 341 -5.61 -0.29 -8.40
C ASP A 341 -4.63 -1.40 -8.80
N LEU A 342 -5.00 -2.26 -9.76
CA LEU A 342 -4.14 -3.33 -10.28
C LEU A 342 -2.85 -2.80 -10.91
N TYR A 343 -2.93 -1.64 -11.58
CA TYR A 343 -1.77 -0.92 -12.10
C TYR A 343 -0.87 -0.41 -10.96
N GLY A 344 -1.47 0.17 -9.90
CA GLY A 344 -0.75 0.74 -8.78
C GLY A 344 0.03 -0.29 -7.97
N GLU A 345 -0.60 -1.42 -7.62
CA GLU A 345 0.03 -2.49 -6.83
C GLU A 345 1.22 -3.13 -7.56
N ARG A 346 1.12 -3.33 -8.88
CA ARG A 346 2.24 -3.81 -9.71
C ARG A 346 3.29 -2.72 -9.92
N GLY A 347 2.87 -1.46 -9.96
CA GLY A 347 3.71 -0.29 -10.08
C GLY A 347 4.33 0.16 -8.75
N CYS A 348 4.19 1.44 -8.43
CA CYS A 348 4.92 2.07 -7.33
C CYS A 348 4.44 1.70 -5.92
N LEU A 349 3.34 0.95 -5.76
CA LEU A 349 2.84 0.57 -4.44
C LEU A 349 3.50 -0.71 -3.90
N MET A 350 3.81 -1.69 -4.76
CA MET A 350 4.47 -2.94 -4.33
C MET A 350 5.54 -3.43 -5.31
N GLY A 351 5.17 -3.82 -6.53
CA GLY A 351 6.08 -4.51 -7.46
C GLY A 351 7.27 -3.66 -7.89
N GLY A 352 7.00 -2.46 -8.43
CA GLY A 352 8.02 -1.53 -8.91
C GLY A 352 8.95 -1.03 -7.79
N ILE A 353 8.42 -0.78 -6.59
CA ILE A 353 9.26 -0.32 -5.47
C ILE A 353 10.17 -1.44 -4.95
N HIS A 354 9.68 -2.69 -4.89
CA HIS A 354 10.53 -3.84 -4.54
C HIS A 354 11.66 -4.00 -5.56
N GLY A 355 11.35 -3.97 -6.86
CA GLY A 355 12.37 -4.07 -7.92
C GLY A 355 13.44 -2.98 -7.82
N MET A 356 13.03 -1.74 -7.54
CA MET A 356 13.97 -0.61 -7.39
C MET A 356 14.88 -0.78 -6.16
N PHE A 357 14.33 -1.14 -5.00
CA PHE A 357 15.13 -1.40 -3.80
C PHE A 357 16.11 -2.55 -4.00
N LEU A 358 15.67 -3.65 -4.61
CA LEU A 358 16.51 -4.81 -4.84
C LEU A 358 17.66 -4.48 -5.80
N ALA A 359 17.37 -3.83 -6.93
CA ALA A 359 18.39 -3.46 -7.91
C ALA A 359 19.47 -2.53 -7.32
N GLN A 360 19.07 -1.51 -6.54
CA GLN A 360 20.04 -0.62 -5.91
C GLN A 360 20.86 -1.35 -4.83
N TYR A 361 20.21 -2.19 -4.02
CA TYR A 361 20.89 -2.98 -3.00
C TYR A 361 21.95 -3.90 -3.63
N GLU A 362 21.60 -4.64 -4.69
CA GLU A 362 22.52 -5.54 -5.40
C GLU A 362 23.74 -4.77 -5.97
N VAL A 363 23.51 -3.64 -6.62
CA VAL A 363 24.58 -2.78 -7.18
C VAL A 363 25.56 -2.32 -6.08
N LEU A 364 25.07 -1.99 -4.89
CA LEU A 364 25.92 -1.63 -3.74
C LEU A 364 26.71 -2.85 -3.25
N ARG A 365 26.06 -4.00 -3.10
CA ARG A 365 26.71 -5.23 -2.63
C ARG A 365 27.80 -5.72 -3.57
N GLU A 366 27.58 -5.65 -4.88
CA GLU A 366 28.58 -5.95 -5.93
C GLU A 366 29.82 -5.06 -5.84
N ARG A 367 29.69 -3.85 -5.27
CA ARG A 367 30.78 -2.86 -5.11
C ARG A 367 31.42 -2.90 -3.72
N GLY A 368 31.10 -3.92 -2.93
CA GLY A 368 31.77 -4.18 -1.65
C GLY A 368 31.15 -3.47 -0.44
N HIS A 369 30.04 -2.75 -0.59
CA HIS A 369 29.32 -2.17 0.55
C HIS A 369 28.75 -3.27 1.45
N SER A 370 28.74 -3.08 2.77
CA SER A 370 28.21 -4.10 3.69
C SER A 370 26.69 -4.29 3.55
N PRO A 371 26.11 -5.45 3.95
CA PRO A 371 24.65 -5.64 3.95
C PRO A 371 23.90 -4.58 4.76
N SER A 372 24.44 -4.17 5.91
CA SER A 372 23.84 -3.12 6.74
C SER A 372 23.84 -1.77 6.04
N GLU A 373 24.96 -1.39 5.43
CA GLU A 373 25.08 -0.13 4.70
C GLU A 373 24.15 -0.11 3.48
N ALA A 374 24.18 -1.16 2.65
CA ALA A 374 23.32 -1.25 1.48
C ALA A 374 21.83 -1.22 1.83
N PHE A 375 21.41 -1.84 2.94
CA PHE A 375 20.02 -1.76 3.40
C PHE A 375 19.66 -0.36 3.91
N ASN A 376 20.59 0.31 4.61
CA ASN A 376 20.35 1.67 5.12
C ASN A 376 20.23 2.69 3.98
N GLU A 377 21.13 2.62 3.00
CA GLU A 377 21.18 3.47 1.79
C GLU A 377 20.09 3.12 0.75
N THR A 378 19.15 2.24 1.08
CA THR A 378 18.01 1.87 0.23
C THR A 378 16.71 1.93 1.00
N VAL A 379 16.36 0.88 1.74
CA VAL A 379 15.04 0.69 2.34
C VAL A 379 14.88 1.51 3.63
N GLU A 380 15.89 1.57 4.48
CA GLU A 380 15.77 2.23 5.79
C GLU A 380 15.60 3.73 5.63
N GLU A 381 16.52 4.41 4.94
CA GLU A 381 16.47 5.86 4.79
C GLU A 381 15.25 6.29 3.98
N ALA A 382 14.89 5.54 2.92
CA ALA A 382 13.68 5.81 2.16
C ALA A 382 12.44 5.73 3.05
N THR A 383 12.24 4.65 3.79
CA THR A 383 10.96 4.42 4.49
C THR A 383 10.84 5.11 5.85
N GLN A 384 11.96 5.38 6.54
CA GLN A 384 11.96 5.98 7.88
C GLN A 384 12.24 7.48 7.86
N SER A 385 12.92 7.99 6.83
CA SER A 385 13.26 9.41 6.72
C SER A 385 12.54 10.08 5.56
N LEU A 386 12.84 9.71 4.31
CA LEU A 386 12.47 10.51 3.15
C LEU A 386 11.00 10.36 2.73
N TYR A 387 10.46 9.15 2.68
CA TYR A 387 9.07 8.91 2.28
C TYR A 387 8.04 9.52 3.24
N PRO A 388 8.26 9.51 4.57
CA PRO A 388 7.43 10.30 5.49
C PRO A 388 7.37 11.79 5.15
N LEU A 389 8.48 12.39 4.66
CA LEU A 389 8.49 13.79 4.22
C LEU A 389 7.67 13.99 2.94
N ILE A 390 7.79 13.07 1.98
CA ILE A 390 6.96 13.09 0.75
C ILE A 390 5.47 13.01 1.13
N GLY A 391 5.10 12.06 1.99
CA GLY A 391 3.72 11.88 2.42
C GLY A 391 3.15 13.07 3.20
N SER A 392 4.01 13.82 3.90
CA SER A 392 3.59 14.98 4.69
C SER A 392 3.54 16.27 3.87
N ASN A 393 4.51 16.49 2.97
CA ASN A 393 4.74 17.80 2.36
C ASN A 393 4.97 17.78 0.84
N GLY A 394 5.16 16.61 0.23
CA GLY A 394 5.46 16.49 -1.21
C GLY A 394 6.94 16.33 -1.55
N MET A 395 7.19 16.06 -2.83
CA MET A 395 8.54 15.80 -3.38
C MET A 395 9.42 17.05 -3.42
N ASP A 396 8.84 18.19 -3.74
CA ASP A 396 9.48 19.50 -3.74
C ASP A 396 10.03 19.86 -2.36
N TRP A 397 9.20 19.70 -1.31
CA TRP A 397 9.64 19.93 0.06
C TRP A 397 10.74 18.96 0.48
N MET A 398 10.62 17.68 0.14
CA MET A 398 11.66 16.68 0.44
C MET A 398 13.00 17.06 -0.21
N TYR A 399 13.01 17.57 -1.45
CA TYR A 399 14.22 18.06 -2.10
C TYR A 399 14.80 19.29 -1.41
N GLU A 400 13.97 20.23 -0.95
CA GLU A 400 14.44 21.41 -0.21
C GLU A 400 15.01 21.07 1.17
N ALA A 401 14.48 20.03 1.82
CA ALA A 401 14.95 19.53 3.10
C ALA A 401 16.29 18.78 3.02
N CYS A 402 16.75 18.43 1.81
CA CYS A 402 18.00 17.70 1.59
C CYS A 402 19.19 18.62 1.29
N SER A 403 20.41 18.08 1.42
CA SER A 403 21.63 18.82 1.08
C SER A 403 21.65 19.24 -0.40
N THR A 404 22.38 20.31 -0.74
CA THR A 404 22.51 20.78 -2.13
C THR A 404 22.99 19.68 -3.07
N THR A 405 23.90 18.82 -2.61
CA THR A 405 24.43 17.68 -3.39
C THR A 405 23.34 16.63 -3.65
N ALA A 406 22.61 16.22 -2.62
CA ALA A 406 21.53 15.25 -2.74
C ALA A 406 20.42 15.76 -3.65
N ARG A 407 20.00 17.02 -3.46
CA ARG A 407 18.98 17.68 -4.29
C ARG A 407 19.39 17.74 -5.77
N ARG A 408 20.62 18.18 -6.07
CA ARG A 408 21.11 18.26 -7.45
C ARG A 408 21.15 16.87 -8.09
N GLY A 409 21.67 15.88 -7.37
CA GLY A 409 21.70 14.48 -7.83
C GLY A 409 20.32 13.92 -8.12
N ALA A 410 19.35 14.10 -7.22
CA ALA A 410 17.99 13.63 -7.42
C ALA A 410 17.34 14.25 -8.68
N ILE A 411 17.52 15.56 -8.87
CA ILE A 411 17.01 16.27 -10.06
C ILE A 411 17.68 15.77 -11.34
N ASP A 412 18.99 15.56 -11.33
CA ASP A 412 19.76 15.08 -12.50
C ASP A 412 19.38 13.67 -12.94
N TRP A 413 19.12 12.77 -11.99
CA TRP A 413 18.83 11.37 -12.28
C TRP A 413 17.35 11.10 -12.52
N SER A 414 16.43 11.91 -11.99
CA SER A 414 14.98 11.68 -12.11
C SER A 414 14.47 11.51 -13.56
N PRO A 415 14.94 12.24 -14.59
CA PRO A 415 14.48 12.03 -15.96
C PRO A 415 14.87 10.66 -16.51
N ARG A 416 16.06 10.15 -16.14
CA ARG A 416 16.55 8.85 -16.59
C ARG A 416 15.70 7.71 -16.03
N PHE A 417 15.37 7.77 -14.74
CA PHE A 417 14.46 6.80 -14.13
C PHE A 417 13.07 6.89 -14.74
N LYS A 418 12.54 8.09 -14.94
CA LYS A 418 11.24 8.28 -15.60
C LYS A 418 11.20 7.69 -17.01
N ASP A 419 12.23 7.93 -17.82
CA ASP A 419 12.28 7.45 -19.21
C ASP A 419 12.43 5.93 -19.29
N ALA A 420 13.10 5.31 -18.30
CA ALA A 420 13.17 3.86 -18.18
C ALA A 420 11.84 3.23 -17.70
N LEU A 421 11.15 3.88 -16.75
CA LEU A 421 9.95 3.34 -16.11
C LEU A 421 8.68 3.55 -16.94
N LYS A 422 8.54 4.69 -17.63
CA LYS A 422 7.29 5.04 -18.33
C LYS A 422 6.87 4.00 -19.39
N PRO A 423 7.78 3.42 -20.21
CA PRO A 423 7.40 2.35 -21.13
C PRO A 423 6.87 1.10 -20.42
N VAL A 424 7.48 0.71 -19.31
CA VAL A 424 7.04 -0.43 -18.49
C VAL A 424 5.66 -0.17 -17.89
N PHE A 425 5.42 1.05 -17.39
CA PHE A 425 4.12 1.44 -16.88
C PHE A 425 3.03 1.52 -17.95
N ASN A 426 3.35 1.96 -19.17
CA ASN A 426 2.39 1.89 -20.29
C ASN A 426 2.00 0.43 -20.56
N GLN A 427 2.98 -0.47 -20.70
CA GLN A 427 2.73 -1.89 -20.92
C GLN A 427 1.88 -2.49 -19.79
N LEU A 428 2.20 -2.16 -18.53
CA LEU A 428 1.46 -2.62 -17.37
C LEU A 428 0.00 -2.15 -17.42
N TYR A 429 -0.25 -0.86 -17.65
CA TYR A 429 -1.60 -0.33 -17.72
C TYR A 429 -2.42 -0.98 -18.84
N ASP A 430 -1.82 -1.15 -20.03
CA ASP A 430 -2.48 -1.79 -21.16
C ASP A 430 -2.83 -3.26 -20.85
N SER A 431 -1.92 -4.01 -20.22
CA SER A 431 -2.14 -5.42 -19.83
C SER A 431 -3.18 -5.62 -18.71
N VAL A 432 -3.38 -4.60 -17.87
CA VAL A 432 -4.47 -4.59 -16.90
C VAL A 432 -5.78 -4.31 -17.61
N LYS A 433 -5.81 -3.27 -18.44
CA LYS A 433 -7.03 -2.81 -19.13
C LYS A 433 -7.56 -3.85 -20.10
N ASP A 434 -6.70 -4.57 -20.82
CA ASP A 434 -7.10 -5.62 -21.76
C ASP A 434 -7.47 -6.96 -21.08
N GLY A 435 -7.26 -7.08 -19.76
CA GLY A 435 -7.60 -8.25 -18.96
C GLY A 435 -6.53 -9.34 -18.92
N SER A 436 -5.36 -9.15 -19.53
CA SER A 436 -4.26 -10.13 -19.50
C SER A 436 -3.77 -10.39 -18.08
N GLU A 437 -3.58 -9.34 -17.28
CA GLU A 437 -3.17 -9.47 -15.87
C GLU A 437 -4.27 -10.07 -15.00
N THR A 438 -5.54 -9.80 -15.33
CA THR A 438 -6.71 -10.40 -14.68
C THR A 438 -6.74 -11.91 -14.91
N GLN A 439 -6.62 -12.35 -16.17
CA GLN A 439 -6.57 -13.77 -16.53
C GLN A 439 -5.40 -14.47 -15.83
N ARG A 440 -4.20 -13.89 -15.86
CA ARG A 440 -3.03 -14.42 -15.15
C ARG A 440 -3.29 -14.61 -13.66
N SER A 441 -3.91 -13.61 -13.02
CA SER A 441 -4.20 -13.65 -11.58
C SER A 441 -5.23 -14.74 -11.26
N LEU A 442 -6.28 -14.87 -12.06
CA LEU A 442 -7.29 -15.94 -11.91
C LEU A 442 -6.68 -17.33 -12.11
N ASP A 443 -5.87 -17.50 -13.17
CA ASP A 443 -5.23 -18.78 -13.50
C ASP A 443 -4.27 -19.24 -12.42
N TYR A 444 -3.55 -18.32 -11.77
CA TYR A 444 -2.65 -18.63 -10.68
C TYR A 444 -3.40 -18.93 -9.38
N ASN A 445 -4.34 -18.06 -9.00
CA ASN A 445 -5.05 -18.15 -7.73
C ASN A 445 -6.05 -19.32 -7.67
N SER A 446 -6.46 -19.86 -8.82
CA SER A 446 -7.40 -20.99 -8.91
C SER A 446 -6.70 -22.37 -8.91
N GLN A 447 -5.37 -22.42 -8.86
CA GLN A 447 -4.63 -23.69 -8.83
C GLN A 447 -4.80 -24.40 -7.49
N LYS A 448 -4.93 -25.73 -7.52
CA LYS A 448 -5.09 -26.54 -6.30
C LYS A 448 -3.92 -26.41 -5.33
N ASP A 449 -2.72 -26.25 -5.88
CA ASP A 449 -1.46 -26.07 -5.16
C ASP A 449 -1.03 -24.60 -5.03
N TYR A 450 -1.94 -23.64 -5.31
CA TYR A 450 -1.65 -22.21 -5.24
C TYR A 450 -0.97 -21.80 -3.94
N ARG A 451 -1.49 -22.26 -2.78
CA ARG A 451 -0.93 -21.91 -1.47
C ARG A 451 0.50 -22.42 -1.27
N GLU A 452 0.81 -23.60 -1.81
CA GLU A 452 2.14 -24.21 -1.68
C GLU A 452 3.13 -23.46 -2.58
N LYS A 453 2.74 -23.15 -3.82
CA LYS A 453 3.55 -22.34 -4.75
C LYS A 453 3.79 -20.92 -4.23
N TYR A 454 2.73 -20.26 -3.77
CA TYR A 454 2.82 -18.93 -3.19
C TYR A 454 3.73 -18.91 -1.97
N GLU A 455 3.63 -19.90 -1.07
CA GLU A 455 4.51 -19.97 0.09
C GLU A 455 5.97 -20.22 -0.29
N ALA A 456 6.23 -20.99 -1.36
CA ALA A 456 7.58 -21.17 -1.90
C ALA A 456 8.16 -19.86 -2.46
N GLU A 457 7.38 -19.09 -3.23
CA GLU A 457 7.77 -17.75 -3.70
C GLU A 457 8.04 -16.79 -2.52
N MET A 458 7.18 -16.84 -1.49
CA MET A 458 7.35 -16.03 -0.30
C MET A 458 8.60 -16.43 0.50
N GLU A 459 8.96 -17.72 0.53
CA GLU A 459 10.19 -18.16 1.17
C GLU A 459 11.43 -17.69 0.41
N GLU A 460 11.40 -17.71 -0.92
CA GLU A 460 12.46 -17.13 -1.75
C GLU A 460 12.64 -15.63 -1.43
N ILE A 461 11.55 -14.87 -1.42
CA ILE A 461 11.59 -13.45 -1.06
C ILE A 461 12.13 -13.27 0.35
N ARG A 462 11.63 -14.01 1.35
CA ARG A 462 12.14 -13.91 2.74
C ARG A 462 13.61 -14.30 2.88
N GLY A 463 14.12 -15.14 1.97
CA GLY A 463 15.50 -15.60 1.89
C GLY A 463 16.48 -14.57 1.32
N LEU A 464 16.01 -13.58 0.55
CA LEU A 464 16.88 -12.56 -0.06
C LEU A 464 17.72 -11.84 1.02
N GLU A 465 18.99 -11.56 0.69
CA GLU A 465 19.92 -10.93 1.62
C GLU A 465 19.40 -9.58 2.15
N ILE A 466 18.80 -8.76 1.28
CA ILE A 466 18.18 -7.46 1.63
C ILE A 466 17.16 -7.59 2.77
N TRP A 467 16.30 -8.60 2.74
CA TRP A 467 15.24 -8.77 3.75
C TRP A 467 15.75 -9.41 5.03
N ARG A 468 16.78 -10.27 4.96
CA ARG A 468 17.50 -10.78 6.14
C ARG A 468 18.30 -9.67 6.84
N ALA A 469 19.04 -8.85 6.09
CA ALA A 469 19.71 -7.66 6.62
C ALA A 469 18.70 -6.69 7.25
N GLY A 470 17.57 -6.47 6.60
CA GLY A 470 16.50 -5.64 7.12
C GLY A 470 15.90 -6.14 8.44
N LYS A 471 15.84 -7.46 8.70
CA LYS A 471 15.41 -7.98 10.02
C LYS A 471 16.36 -7.49 11.12
N ALA A 472 17.67 -7.54 10.89
CA ALA A 472 18.67 -7.05 11.83
C ALA A 472 18.55 -5.53 12.02
N VAL A 473 18.50 -4.75 10.94
CA VAL A 473 18.36 -3.28 11.02
C VAL A 473 17.11 -2.87 11.78
N ARG A 474 15.94 -3.46 11.46
CA ARG A 474 14.68 -3.16 12.14
C ARG A 474 14.70 -3.48 13.64
N SER A 475 15.46 -4.50 14.06
CA SER A 475 15.61 -4.84 15.48
C SER A 475 16.38 -3.78 16.29
N LEU A 476 17.17 -2.93 15.62
CA LEU A 476 17.93 -1.86 16.25
C LEU A 476 17.13 -0.57 16.42
N ARG A 477 15.94 -0.47 15.81
CA ARG A 477 15.13 0.76 15.83
C ARG A 477 14.69 1.12 17.26
N PRO A 478 14.82 2.38 17.69
CA PRO A 478 14.52 2.79 19.07
C PRO A 478 13.09 2.44 19.51
N GLU A 479 12.09 2.56 18.63
CA GLU A 479 10.69 2.27 18.94
C GLU A 479 10.40 0.78 19.21
N ASN A 480 11.32 -0.11 18.81
CA ASN A 480 11.25 -1.55 19.06
C ASN A 480 11.96 -1.96 20.36
N GLN A 481 12.70 -1.05 21.00
CA GLN A 481 13.28 -1.27 22.32
C GLN A 481 12.20 -0.99 23.38
N LYS A 482 11.32 -1.97 23.60
CA LYS A 482 10.30 -1.95 24.66
C LYS A 482 10.75 -2.72 25.89
#